data_AF-A0A520YSV2-F1
#
_entry.id   AF-A0A520YSV2-F1
#
_cell.length_a   1.000
_cell.length_b   1.000
_cell.length_c   1.000
_cell.angle_alpha   90.00
_cell.angle_beta   90.00
_cell.angle_gamma   90.00
#
_symmetry.space_group_name_H-M   'P 1'
#
loop_
_entity.id
_entity.type
_entity.pdbx_description
1 polymer ?
#
loop_
_entity_poly.entity_id
_entity_poly.type
_entity_poly.pdbx_seq_one_letter_code
_entity_poly.pdbx_strand_id
1 'polypeptide(L)'
;MELVLGATITLVILGMIFGIGLAIASDKFAVKVDPRIDSINDILPGANCGACGQPGCNGFAQAVVEGKAPVTGCTVGQNEVAELMARIMGVKFEGRERAVAVVMCHARGIKNKFVYHGVKDCRAAHIVGGGFLGCDYGCLGLGTCVEACKFEAMYMGKDNLPRIIEERCTACGKCAAVCPRKLISIVPTSKMVHVRCKSLDKGAVAKKICQDSCIACKQCEKICPYDAIHVQNNLAVIDYHKCTSCGKCVEVCPNHTIINFARERSLAKHTLTV
;
A
#
# COMPACT_ATOMS: atom_id res chain seq x y z
N MET A 1 34.31 -60.41 25.27
CA MET A 1 33.25 -59.76 26.07
C MET A 1 33.70 -58.43 26.67
N GLU A 2 34.90 -58.31 27.22
CA GLU A 2 35.36 -57.05 27.82
C GLU A 2 35.39 -55.83 26.88
N LEU A 3 35.81 -56.02 25.63
CA LEU A 3 35.85 -54.93 24.63
C LEU A 3 34.47 -54.36 24.29
N VAL A 4 33.46 -55.24 24.22
CA VAL A 4 32.06 -54.87 23.97
C VAL A 4 31.47 -54.16 25.20
N LEU A 5 31.79 -54.65 26.40
CA LEU A 5 31.33 -54.05 27.65
C LEU A 5 31.93 -52.66 27.86
N GLY A 6 33.22 -52.48 27.59
CA GLY A 6 33.91 -51.19 27.65
C GLY A 6 33.32 -50.17 26.67
N ALA A 7 33.11 -50.55 25.41
CA ALA A 7 32.48 -49.68 24.41
C ALA A 7 31.06 -49.25 24.82
N THR A 8 30.28 -50.20 25.37
CA THR A 8 28.91 -49.95 25.83
C THR A 8 28.87 -48.95 26.99
N ILE A 9 29.73 -49.15 28.01
CA ILE A 9 29.82 -48.25 29.17
C ILE A 9 30.23 -46.84 28.72
N THR A 10 31.20 -46.74 27.82
CA THR A 10 31.71 -45.44 27.35
C THR A 10 30.62 -44.65 26.62
N LEU A 11 29.85 -45.31 25.75
CA LEU A 11 28.72 -44.68 25.03
C LEU A 11 27.59 -44.25 25.98
N VAL A 12 27.29 -45.05 27.01
CA VAL A 12 26.28 -44.71 28.02
C VAL A 12 26.70 -43.47 28.81
N ILE A 13 27.95 -43.40 29.26
CA ILE A 13 28.47 -42.24 30.01
C ILE A 13 28.45 -40.99 29.14
N LEU A 14 28.93 -41.08 27.89
CA LEU A 14 28.93 -39.95 26.97
C LEU A 14 27.50 -39.46 26.67
N GLY A 15 26.58 -40.39 26.44
CA GLY A 15 25.16 -40.09 26.23
C GLY A 15 24.51 -39.43 27.45
N MET A 16 24.87 -39.87 28.65
CA MET A 16 24.38 -39.27 29.90
C MET A 16 24.92 -37.84 30.08
N ILE A 17 26.21 -37.61 29.81
CA ILE A 17 26.84 -36.29 29.89
C ILE A 17 26.20 -35.32 28.88
N PHE A 18 26.05 -35.73 27.62
CA PHE A 18 25.43 -34.87 26.60
C PHE A 18 23.93 -34.66 26.84
N GLY A 19 23.21 -35.69 27.31
CA GLY A 19 21.79 -35.58 27.65
C GLY A 19 21.53 -34.60 28.78
N ILE A 20 22.30 -34.69 29.88
CA ILE A 20 22.22 -33.75 31.00
C ILE A 20 22.63 -32.35 30.55
N GLY A 21 23.71 -32.23 29.77
CA GLY A 21 24.16 -30.96 29.22
C GLY A 21 23.10 -30.26 28.36
N LEU A 22 22.43 -31.00 27.47
CA LEU A 22 21.33 -30.50 26.65
C LEU A 22 20.09 -30.15 27.47
N ALA A 23 19.75 -30.93 28.51
CA ALA A 23 18.62 -30.62 29.39
C ALA A 23 18.84 -29.31 30.16
N ILE A 24 20.04 -29.13 30.72
CA ILE A 24 20.41 -27.89 31.42
C ILE A 24 20.42 -26.70 30.46
N ALA A 25 20.98 -26.88 29.27
CA ALA A 25 20.97 -25.83 28.26
C ALA A 25 19.54 -25.47 27.82
N SER A 26 18.68 -26.47 27.60
CA SER A 26 17.30 -26.27 27.18
C SER A 26 16.50 -25.46 28.21
N ASP A 27 16.66 -25.75 29.50
CA ASP A 27 15.94 -25.04 30.56
C ASP A 27 16.52 -23.63 30.79
N LYS A 28 17.85 -23.50 30.81
CA LYS A 28 18.52 -22.21 31.04
C LYS A 28 18.31 -21.21 29.90
N PHE A 29 18.17 -21.69 28.66
CA PHE A 29 17.92 -20.87 27.48
C PHE A 29 16.47 -20.90 27.01
N ALA A 30 15.53 -21.46 27.80
CA ALA A 30 14.12 -21.45 27.48
C ALA A 30 13.58 -20.00 27.45
N VAL A 31 13.23 -19.53 26.26
CA VAL A 31 12.60 -18.23 26.08
C VAL A 31 11.11 -18.37 26.41
N LYS A 32 10.65 -17.69 27.46
CA LYS A 32 9.22 -17.62 27.77
C LYS A 32 8.50 -16.82 26.69
N VAL A 33 7.79 -17.52 25.80
CA VAL A 33 6.93 -16.91 24.78
C VAL A 33 5.63 -16.47 25.45
N ASP A 34 5.21 -15.24 25.22
CA ASP A 34 3.92 -14.76 25.68
C ASP A 34 2.81 -15.48 24.91
N PRO A 35 1.87 -16.17 25.57
CA PRO A 35 0.82 -16.96 24.90
C PRO A 35 -0.12 -16.11 24.03
N ARG A 36 -0.14 -14.78 24.21
CA ARG A 36 -0.87 -13.86 23.34
C ARG A 36 -0.28 -13.80 21.93
N ILE A 37 1.01 -14.11 21.75
CA ILE A 37 1.64 -14.13 20.43
C ILE A 37 0.99 -15.20 19.56
N ASP A 38 0.85 -16.41 20.08
CA ASP A 38 0.19 -17.51 19.37
C ASP A 38 -1.29 -17.20 19.12
N SER A 39 -1.98 -16.68 20.14
CA SER A 39 -3.39 -16.27 20.05
C SER A 39 -3.63 -15.22 18.95
N ILE A 40 -2.72 -14.24 18.81
CA ILE A 40 -2.79 -13.23 17.74
C ILE A 40 -2.40 -13.85 16.40
N ASN A 41 -1.39 -14.71 16.36
CA ASN A 41 -0.94 -15.33 15.11
C ASN A 41 -2.02 -16.20 14.46
N ASP A 42 -2.85 -16.89 15.26
CA ASP A 42 -3.93 -17.76 14.78
C ASP A 42 -5.08 -17.00 14.12
N ILE A 43 -5.34 -15.75 14.55
CA ILE A 43 -6.38 -14.90 13.95
C ILE A 43 -5.86 -14.08 12.77
N LEU A 44 -4.55 -14.04 12.53
CA LEU A 44 -3.98 -13.32 11.39
C LEU A 44 -4.26 -14.08 10.09
N PRO A 45 -4.36 -13.38 8.94
CA PRO A 45 -4.60 -14.03 7.65
C PRO A 45 -3.52 -15.00 7.15
N GLY A 46 -2.43 -15.24 7.90
CA GLY A 46 -1.33 -16.12 7.50
C GLY A 46 -0.54 -15.70 6.24
N ALA A 47 -0.84 -14.54 5.66
CA ALA A 47 -0.33 -14.15 4.34
C ALA A 47 1.17 -13.78 4.31
N ASN A 48 1.81 -13.56 5.46
CA ASN A 48 3.23 -13.20 5.60
C ASN A 48 3.71 -12.12 4.60
N CYS A 49 2.85 -11.13 4.34
CA CYS A 49 2.97 -10.29 3.17
C CYS A 49 3.82 -9.03 3.35
N GLY A 50 4.24 -8.72 4.59
CA GLY A 50 5.06 -7.56 4.94
C GLY A 50 4.34 -6.20 4.91
N ALA A 51 3.04 -6.15 4.60
CA ALA A 51 2.32 -4.88 4.41
C ALA A 51 2.25 -4.00 5.67
N CYS A 52 2.32 -4.60 6.85
CA CYS A 52 2.36 -3.91 8.14
C CYS A 52 3.79 -3.47 8.55
N GLY A 53 4.81 -3.70 7.72
CA GLY A 53 6.21 -3.38 8.02
C GLY A 53 6.96 -4.43 8.86
N GLN A 54 6.33 -5.57 9.14
CA GLN A 54 6.90 -6.67 9.92
C GLN A 54 7.30 -7.84 9.00
N PRO A 55 8.30 -8.68 9.38
CA PRO A 55 8.82 -9.75 8.53
C PRO A 55 7.81 -10.86 8.22
N GLY A 56 6.74 -10.98 9.01
CA GLY A 56 5.68 -11.97 8.83
C GLY A 56 4.54 -11.78 9.82
N CYS A 57 3.56 -12.69 9.79
CA CYS A 57 2.43 -12.69 10.71
C CYS A 57 2.88 -12.89 12.16
N ASN A 58 3.76 -13.85 12.41
CA ASN A 58 4.31 -14.08 13.75
C ASN A 58 5.11 -12.88 14.27
N GLY A 59 5.97 -12.29 13.43
CA GLY A 59 6.71 -11.07 13.79
C GLY A 59 5.79 -9.87 14.07
N PHE A 60 4.66 -9.77 13.35
CA PHE A 60 3.63 -8.78 13.67
C PHE A 60 2.92 -9.06 14.99
N ALA A 61 2.55 -10.33 15.26
CA ALA A 61 1.96 -10.73 16.53
C ALA A 61 2.87 -10.37 17.71
N GLN A 62 4.16 -10.70 17.61
CA GLN A 62 5.16 -10.32 18.60
C GLN A 62 5.24 -8.80 18.77
N ALA A 63 5.32 -8.04 17.67
CA ALA A 63 5.39 -6.58 17.73
C ALA A 63 4.14 -5.95 18.38
N VAL A 64 2.95 -6.52 18.19
CA VAL A 64 1.72 -6.07 18.84
C VAL A 64 1.77 -6.33 20.35
N VAL A 65 2.18 -7.54 20.76
CA VAL A 65 2.30 -7.89 22.20
C VAL A 65 3.34 -7.01 22.90
N GLU A 66 4.45 -6.70 22.23
CA GLU A 66 5.50 -5.81 22.74
C GLU A 66 5.14 -4.32 22.68
N GLY A 67 3.96 -3.96 22.15
CA GLY A 67 3.53 -2.56 22.00
C GLY A 67 4.26 -1.77 20.91
N LYS A 68 5.05 -2.44 20.06
CA LYS A 68 5.78 -1.84 18.93
C LYS A 68 4.93 -1.69 17.68
N ALA A 69 3.77 -2.35 17.61
CA ALA A 69 2.81 -2.23 16.52
C ALA A 69 1.37 -2.09 17.05
N PRO A 70 0.52 -1.27 16.41
CA PRO A 70 -0.88 -1.14 16.82
C PRO A 70 -1.68 -2.39 16.41
N VAL A 71 -2.73 -2.71 17.19
CA VAL A 71 -3.71 -3.77 16.87
C VAL A 71 -4.43 -3.55 15.52
N THR A 72 -4.41 -2.32 15.00
CA THR A 72 -4.98 -1.96 13.69
C THR A 72 -4.00 -2.10 12.52
N GLY A 73 -2.77 -2.55 12.79
CA GLY A 73 -1.67 -2.57 11.82
C GLY A 73 -1.83 -3.56 10.67
N CYS A 74 -2.59 -4.65 10.85
CA CYS A 74 -2.85 -5.62 9.79
C CYS A 74 -3.82 -5.04 8.75
N THR A 75 -3.30 -4.53 7.63
CA THR A 75 -4.13 -3.98 6.55
C THR A 75 -4.98 -5.05 5.86
N VAL A 76 -4.54 -6.31 5.86
CA VAL A 76 -5.26 -7.40 5.19
C VAL A 76 -6.45 -7.87 6.01
N GLY A 77 -6.27 -7.99 7.32
CA GLY A 77 -7.31 -8.43 8.26
C GLY A 77 -8.39 -7.37 8.57
N GLN A 78 -8.18 -6.12 8.13
CA GLN A 78 -9.15 -5.02 8.28
C GLN A 78 -9.64 -4.87 9.74
N ASN A 79 -10.89 -4.41 9.92
CA ASN A 79 -11.48 -4.20 11.23
C ASN A 79 -11.75 -5.51 11.99
N GLU A 80 -12.04 -6.60 11.28
CA GLU A 80 -12.38 -7.89 11.89
C GLU A 80 -11.22 -8.43 12.73
N VAL A 81 -10.01 -8.53 12.14
CA VAL A 81 -8.84 -9.01 12.87
C VAL A 81 -8.39 -7.98 13.92
N ALA A 82 -8.53 -6.68 13.64
CA ALA A 82 -8.18 -5.63 14.60
C ALA A 82 -9.04 -5.69 15.88
N GLU A 83 -10.33 -5.99 15.75
CA GLU A 83 -11.24 -6.14 16.88
C GLU A 83 -10.87 -7.36 17.73
N LEU A 84 -10.60 -8.50 17.10
CA LEU A 84 -10.15 -9.71 17.79
C LEU A 84 -8.81 -9.48 18.51
N MET A 85 -7.85 -8.84 17.85
CA MET A 85 -6.57 -8.47 18.47
C MET A 85 -6.76 -7.54 19.67
N ALA A 86 -7.67 -6.57 19.57
CA ALA A 86 -7.97 -5.65 20.67
C ALA A 86 -8.54 -6.37 21.89
N ARG A 87 -9.40 -7.37 21.68
CA ARG A 87 -9.92 -8.23 22.75
C ARG A 87 -8.80 -9.03 23.43
N ILE A 88 -7.87 -9.61 22.65
CA ILE A 88 -6.71 -10.35 23.19
C ILE A 88 -5.78 -9.42 23.99
N MET A 89 -5.55 -8.20 23.49
CA MET A 89 -4.67 -7.22 24.12
C MET A 89 -5.33 -6.44 25.26
N GLY A 90 -6.65 -6.58 25.46
CA GLY A 90 -7.40 -5.83 26.47
C GLY A 90 -7.48 -4.32 26.20
N VAL A 91 -7.39 -3.89 24.94
CA VAL A 91 -7.40 -2.48 24.54
C VAL A 91 -8.73 -2.09 23.91
N LYS A 92 -9.13 -0.82 24.07
CA LYS A 92 -10.34 -0.29 23.42
C LYS A 92 -10.11 -0.19 21.91
N PHE A 93 -11.06 -0.68 21.11
CA PHE A 93 -11.05 -0.56 19.65
C PHE A 93 -12.18 0.37 19.18
N GLU A 94 -11.82 1.42 18.45
CA GLU A 94 -12.77 2.42 17.93
C GLU A 94 -12.96 2.32 16.41
N GLY A 95 -12.55 1.19 15.82
CA GLY A 95 -12.59 1.00 14.37
C GLY A 95 -11.40 1.66 13.68
N ARG A 96 -10.92 1.04 12.59
CA ARG A 96 -10.00 1.69 11.65
C ARG A 96 -10.81 2.26 10.49
N GLU A 97 -10.45 3.49 10.10
CA GLU A 97 -10.97 4.08 8.88
C GLU A 97 -10.47 3.27 7.67
N ARG A 98 -11.42 2.82 6.85
CA ARG A 98 -11.12 2.07 5.63
C ARG A 98 -10.34 2.98 4.68
N ALA A 99 -9.30 2.42 4.07
CA ALA A 99 -8.50 3.11 3.07
C ALA A 99 -8.50 2.33 1.76
N VAL A 100 -8.15 3.02 0.67
CA VAL A 100 -8.08 2.45 -0.67
C VAL A 100 -6.87 3.03 -1.40
N ALA A 101 -6.32 2.26 -2.33
CA ALA A 101 -5.32 2.79 -3.25
C ALA A 101 -5.99 3.76 -4.25
N VAL A 102 -5.31 4.85 -4.59
CA VAL A 102 -5.74 5.82 -5.60
C VAL A 102 -4.58 6.16 -6.51
N VAL A 103 -4.84 6.14 -7.82
CA VAL A 103 -3.86 6.46 -8.88
C VAL A 103 -3.87 7.97 -9.15
N MET A 104 -2.78 8.63 -8.82
CA MET A 104 -2.54 10.08 -8.96
C MET A 104 -2.13 10.48 -10.38
N CYS A 105 -2.72 9.82 -11.38
CA CYS A 105 -2.61 10.15 -12.79
C CYS A 105 -3.95 9.88 -13.47
N HIS A 106 -4.43 10.84 -14.25
CA HIS A 106 -5.63 10.74 -15.09
C HIS A 106 -5.36 11.07 -16.57
N ALA A 107 -4.09 11.19 -16.96
CA ALA A 107 -3.76 11.65 -18.31
C ALA A 107 -4.34 10.73 -19.40
N ARG A 108 -5.18 11.28 -20.28
CA ARG A 108 -5.72 10.60 -21.46
C ARG A 108 -4.84 10.90 -22.66
N GLY A 109 -3.77 10.12 -22.81
CA GLY A 109 -2.84 10.25 -23.93
C GLY A 109 -1.73 11.26 -23.64
N ILE A 110 -0.57 10.72 -23.25
CA ILE A 110 0.68 11.48 -23.13
C ILE A 110 1.49 11.20 -24.39
N LYS A 111 2.12 12.24 -24.97
CA LYS A 111 3.04 12.06 -26.09
C LYS A 111 4.27 11.24 -25.66
N ASN A 112 4.67 10.27 -26.47
CA ASN A 112 5.90 9.51 -26.23
C ASN A 112 7.12 10.32 -26.68
N LYS A 113 8.24 10.20 -25.94
CA LYS A 113 9.54 10.73 -26.37
C LYS A 113 10.33 9.75 -27.25
N PHE A 114 10.07 8.45 -27.09
CA PHE A 114 10.56 7.38 -27.97
C PHE A 114 9.62 6.17 -27.90
N VAL A 115 9.77 5.22 -28.82
CA VAL A 115 9.02 3.96 -28.80
C VAL A 115 9.79 2.92 -27.97
N TYR A 116 9.13 2.34 -26.97
CA TYR A 116 9.75 1.34 -26.10
C TYR A 116 9.48 -0.08 -26.61
N HIS A 117 10.55 -0.76 -27.02
CA HIS A 117 10.55 -2.18 -27.39
C HIS A 117 11.30 -2.97 -26.31
N GLY A 118 10.61 -3.28 -25.22
CA GLY A 118 11.21 -4.03 -24.11
C GLY A 118 10.18 -4.81 -23.32
N VAL A 119 10.61 -5.35 -22.17
CA VAL A 119 9.74 -6.12 -21.27
C VAL A 119 8.60 -5.22 -20.78
N LYS A 120 7.37 -5.76 -20.76
CA LYS A 120 6.17 -5.09 -20.25
C LYS A 120 6.19 -4.98 -18.72
N ASP A 121 7.10 -4.18 -18.20
CA ASP A 121 7.25 -3.86 -16.78
C ASP A 121 7.62 -2.39 -16.61
N CYS A 122 6.89 -1.68 -15.74
CA CYS A 122 7.10 -0.26 -15.47
C CYS A 122 8.50 0.04 -14.92
N ARG A 123 9.08 -0.85 -14.10
CA ARG A 123 10.40 -0.65 -13.49
C ARG A 123 11.49 -0.76 -14.56
N ALA A 124 11.40 -1.79 -15.40
CA ALA A 124 12.30 -1.97 -16.55
C ALA A 124 12.24 -0.76 -17.50
N ALA A 125 11.03 -0.33 -17.87
CA ALA A 125 10.86 0.83 -18.72
C ALA A 125 11.37 2.13 -18.06
N HIS A 126 11.19 2.29 -16.74
CA HIS A 126 11.64 3.48 -16.03
C HIS A 126 13.17 3.64 -16.00
N ILE A 127 13.93 2.53 -15.97
CA ILE A 127 15.40 2.57 -16.03
C ILE A 127 15.88 3.14 -17.37
N VAL A 128 15.12 2.91 -18.45
CA VAL A 128 15.43 3.43 -19.78
C VAL A 128 15.01 4.90 -19.86
N GLY A 129 15.92 5.80 -19.47
CA GLY A 129 15.74 7.25 -19.61
C GLY A 129 14.52 7.80 -18.85
N GLY A 130 14.14 7.19 -17.73
CA GLY A 130 12.97 7.59 -16.93
C GLY A 130 11.62 7.03 -17.43
N GLY A 131 11.61 6.29 -18.53
CA GLY A 131 10.40 5.80 -19.21
C GLY A 131 10.20 6.42 -20.58
N PHE A 132 9.29 5.89 -21.39
CA PHE A 132 9.10 6.30 -22.79
C PHE A 132 8.11 7.45 -23.00
N LEU A 133 7.37 7.82 -21.96
CA LEU A 133 6.47 8.96 -21.98
C LEU A 133 7.26 10.26 -21.93
N GLY A 134 6.79 11.28 -22.67
CA GLY A 134 7.33 12.64 -22.60
C GLY A 134 7.09 13.30 -21.24
N CYS A 135 6.12 12.82 -20.46
CA CYS A 135 5.98 13.19 -19.06
C CYS A 135 6.80 12.22 -18.20
N ASP A 136 7.75 12.74 -17.43
CA ASP A 136 8.60 11.93 -16.54
C ASP A 136 7.88 11.49 -15.26
N TYR A 137 6.70 12.06 -14.97
CA TYR A 137 5.94 11.80 -13.74
C TYR A 137 4.74 10.87 -13.96
N GLY A 138 4.16 10.83 -15.17
CA GLY A 138 2.88 10.16 -15.45
C GLY A 138 2.92 8.63 -15.42
N CYS A 139 1.77 7.96 -15.47
CA CYS A 139 1.73 6.50 -15.44
C CYS A 139 2.26 5.91 -16.76
N LEU A 140 3.22 4.98 -16.69
CA LEU A 140 3.78 4.31 -17.88
C LEU A 140 2.82 3.31 -18.54
N GLY A 141 1.75 2.90 -17.86
CA GLY A 141 0.73 2.04 -18.44
C GLY A 141 1.14 0.58 -18.69
N LEU A 142 2.27 0.10 -18.13
CA LEU A 142 2.72 -1.30 -18.32
C LEU A 142 2.18 -2.28 -17.27
N GLY A 143 1.44 -1.83 -16.26
CA GLY A 143 0.66 -2.73 -15.40
C GLY A 143 1.40 -3.43 -14.25
N THR A 144 2.66 -3.11 -13.92
CA THR A 144 3.37 -3.73 -12.77
C THR A 144 2.60 -3.65 -11.45
N CYS A 145 1.84 -2.58 -11.22
CA CYS A 145 0.99 -2.45 -10.02
C CYS A 145 -0.20 -3.43 -10.00
N VAL A 146 -0.74 -3.77 -11.17
CA VAL A 146 -1.80 -4.76 -11.35
C VAL A 146 -1.25 -6.15 -11.04
N GLU A 147 -0.10 -6.49 -11.62
CA GLU A 147 0.59 -7.77 -11.38
C GLU A 147 0.97 -7.96 -9.90
N ALA A 148 1.38 -6.88 -9.23
CA ALA A 148 1.72 -6.91 -7.81
C ALA A 148 0.50 -7.11 -6.88
N CYS A 149 -0.72 -6.89 -7.37
CA CYS A 149 -1.93 -7.00 -6.57
C CYS A 149 -2.36 -8.46 -6.43
N LYS A 150 -2.11 -9.05 -5.25
CA LYS A 150 -2.55 -10.43 -4.93
C LYS A 150 -4.04 -10.56 -4.56
N PHE A 151 -4.75 -9.44 -4.48
CA PHE A 151 -6.19 -9.40 -4.15
C PHE A 151 -7.06 -9.14 -5.37
N GLU A 152 -6.47 -9.10 -6.57
CA GLU A 152 -7.19 -8.80 -7.82
C GLU A 152 -8.03 -7.51 -7.73
N ALA A 153 -7.54 -6.55 -6.95
CA ALA A 153 -8.20 -5.28 -6.71
C ALA A 153 -7.84 -4.23 -7.78
N MET A 154 -7.07 -4.62 -8.81
CA MET A 154 -6.62 -3.71 -9.86
C MET A 154 -6.73 -4.36 -11.23
N TYR A 155 -6.98 -3.55 -12.26
CA TYR A 155 -6.94 -3.96 -13.66
C TYR A 155 -6.50 -2.78 -14.54
N MET A 156 -6.07 -3.05 -15.77
CA MET A 156 -5.72 -1.99 -16.73
C MET A 156 -6.98 -1.52 -17.47
N GLY A 157 -7.27 -0.23 -17.39
CA GLY A 157 -8.36 0.40 -18.14
C GLY A 157 -8.03 0.54 -19.63
N LYS A 158 -9.05 0.84 -20.44
CA LYS A 158 -8.91 1.11 -21.88
C LYS A 158 -8.00 2.31 -22.18
N ASP A 159 -7.82 3.20 -21.21
CA ASP A 159 -6.95 4.37 -21.24
C ASP A 159 -5.48 4.05 -20.86
N ASN A 160 -5.11 2.77 -20.73
CA ASN A 160 -3.82 2.31 -20.24
C ASN A 160 -3.46 2.85 -18.85
N LEU A 161 -4.46 3.19 -18.03
CA LEU A 161 -4.27 3.54 -16.63
C LEU A 161 -4.80 2.43 -15.73
N PRO A 162 -4.11 2.13 -14.60
CA PRO A 162 -4.63 1.20 -13.62
C PRO A 162 -5.94 1.73 -13.01
N ARG A 163 -6.93 0.85 -12.91
CA ARG A 163 -8.20 1.03 -12.21
C ARG A 163 -8.25 0.12 -11.00
N ILE A 164 -8.99 0.53 -9.99
CA ILE A 164 -9.02 -0.12 -8.68
C ILE A 164 -10.46 -0.52 -8.37
N ILE A 165 -10.64 -1.78 -7.99
CA ILE A 165 -11.88 -2.34 -7.50
C ILE A 165 -11.85 -2.14 -5.99
N GLU A 166 -12.58 -1.14 -5.51
CA GLU A 166 -12.48 -0.70 -4.12
C GLU A 166 -12.85 -1.81 -3.15
N GLU A 167 -13.86 -2.61 -3.48
CA GLU A 167 -14.41 -3.71 -2.67
C GLU A 167 -13.34 -4.77 -2.35
N ARG A 168 -12.38 -4.97 -3.26
CA ARG A 168 -11.29 -5.95 -3.12
C ARG A 168 -10.01 -5.33 -2.57
N CYS A 169 -9.90 -4.01 -2.54
CA CYS A 169 -8.69 -3.34 -2.10
C CYS A 169 -8.53 -3.41 -0.59
N THR A 170 -7.45 -4.03 -0.14
CA THR A 170 -7.09 -4.14 1.29
C THR A 170 -6.18 -3.01 1.79
N ALA A 171 -5.88 -2.01 0.94
CA ALA A 171 -4.95 -0.93 1.26
C ALA A 171 -3.56 -1.39 1.74
N CYS A 172 -3.08 -2.55 1.26
CA CYS A 172 -1.78 -3.11 1.65
C CYS A 172 -0.55 -2.36 1.10
N GLY A 173 -0.74 -1.37 0.23
CA GLY A 173 0.35 -0.52 -0.27
C GLY A 173 1.31 -1.17 -1.28
N LYS A 174 1.21 -2.47 -1.58
CA LYS A 174 2.13 -3.15 -2.51
C LYS A 174 2.20 -2.49 -3.89
N CYS A 175 1.06 -2.06 -4.42
CA CYS A 175 0.99 -1.32 -5.69
C CYS A 175 1.73 0.02 -5.64
N ALA A 176 1.67 0.73 -4.51
CA ALA A 176 2.42 1.97 -4.29
C ALA A 176 3.92 1.71 -4.18
N ALA A 177 4.32 0.64 -3.47
CA ALA A 177 5.73 0.27 -3.31
C ALA A 177 6.40 -0.11 -4.64
N VAL A 178 5.72 -0.85 -5.51
CA VAL A 178 6.29 -1.28 -6.80
C VAL A 178 6.24 -0.19 -7.88
N CYS A 179 5.50 0.91 -7.67
CA CYS A 179 5.35 1.96 -8.67
C CYS A 179 6.64 2.80 -8.75
N PRO A 180 7.44 2.71 -9.83
CA PRO A 180 8.71 3.43 -9.90
C PRO A 180 8.52 4.96 -9.92
N ARG A 181 7.35 5.43 -10.36
CA ARG A 181 6.99 6.85 -10.43
C ARG A 181 6.17 7.35 -9.22
N LYS A 182 5.97 6.51 -8.19
CA LYS A 182 5.27 6.86 -6.94
C LYS A 182 3.90 7.53 -7.17
N LEU A 183 3.11 6.97 -8.08
CA LEU A 183 1.81 7.50 -8.51
C LEU A 183 0.62 6.95 -7.74
N ILE A 184 0.82 5.98 -6.85
CA ILE A 184 -0.28 5.35 -6.12
C ILE A 184 -0.14 5.74 -4.66
N SER A 185 -1.21 6.30 -4.11
CA SER A 185 -1.29 6.65 -2.69
C SER A 185 -2.39 5.84 -2.03
N ILE A 186 -2.17 5.46 -0.77
CA ILE A 186 -3.22 4.90 0.08
C ILE A 186 -3.91 6.07 0.78
N VAL A 187 -5.21 6.21 0.56
CA VAL A 187 -6.01 7.32 1.09
C VAL A 187 -7.26 6.77 1.78
N PRO A 188 -7.76 7.40 2.86
CA PRO A 188 -9.00 6.99 3.49
C PRO A 188 -10.19 7.12 2.54
N THR A 189 -11.15 6.20 2.61
CA THR A 189 -12.30 6.17 1.71
C THR A 189 -13.26 7.34 1.90
N SER A 190 -13.16 8.08 3.01
CA SER A 190 -13.89 9.33 3.27
C SER A 190 -13.36 10.52 2.46
N LYS A 191 -12.10 10.45 2.02
CA LYS A 191 -11.45 11.48 1.23
C LYS A 191 -11.68 11.14 -0.24
N MET A 192 -12.63 11.82 -0.86
CA MET A 192 -13.11 11.48 -2.21
C MET A 192 -12.55 12.40 -3.30
N VAL A 193 -11.98 13.54 -2.91
CA VAL A 193 -11.41 14.53 -3.83
C VAL A 193 -9.90 14.40 -3.88
N HIS A 194 -9.35 14.17 -5.07
CA HIS A 194 -7.92 13.98 -5.27
C HIS A 194 -7.40 14.75 -6.49
N VAL A 195 -6.19 15.28 -6.39
CA VAL A 195 -5.44 15.82 -7.54
C VAL A 195 -4.74 14.66 -8.25
N ARG A 196 -5.27 14.25 -9.41
CA ARG A 196 -4.75 13.16 -10.26
C ARG A 196 -3.68 13.64 -11.23
N CYS A 197 -2.71 14.38 -10.72
CA CYS A 197 -1.50 14.78 -11.42
C CYS A 197 -0.32 14.80 -10.45
N LYS A 198 0.87 14.46 -10.94
CA LYS A 198 2.13 14.49 -10.18
C LYS A 198 3.26 15.23 -10.90
N SER A 199 3.00 15.81 -12.07
CA SER A 199 3.99 16.62 -12.79
C SER A 199 4.33 17.87 -11.99
N LEU A 200 5.62 18.14 -11.86
CA LEU A 200 6.19 19.34 -11.25
C LEU A 200 6.68 20.33 -12.32
N ASP A 201 6.45 20.02 -13.59
CA ASP A 201 6.84 20.87 -14.71
C ASP A 201 6.04 22.17 -14.67
N LYS A 202 6.63 23.25 -15.21
CA LYS A 202 5.90 24.50 -15.41
C LYS A 202 4.67 24.24 -16.27
N GLY A 203 3.52 24.84 -15.91
CA GLY A 203 2.24 24.54 -16.55
C GLY A 203 2.24 24.62 -18.08
N ALA A 204 2.96 25.57 -18.66
CA ALA A 204 3.09 25.70 -20.12
C ALA A 204 3.82 24.50 -20.77
N VAL A 205 4.82 23.93 -20.10
CA VAL A 205 5.55 22.74 -20.56
C VAL A 205 4.67 21.50 -20.37
N ALA A 206 4.09 21.34 -19.17
CA ALA A 206 3.22 20.23 -18.85
C ALA A 206 2.05 20.12 -19.84
N LYS A 207 1.39 21.25 -20.17
CA LYS A 207 0.24 21.30 -21.08
C LYS A 207 0.59 20.91 -22.53
N LYS A 208 1.82 21.15 -22.98
CA LYS A 208 2.30 20.74 -24.31
C LYS A 208 2.46 19.21 -24.42
N ILE A 209 2.77 18.56 -23.31
CA ILE A 209 3.02 17.12 -23.19
C ILE A 209 1.73 16.35 -22.88
N CYS A 210 0.89 16.89 -21.98
CA CYS A 210 -0.32 16.26 -21.46
C CYS A 210 -1.43 17.31 -21.37
N GLN A 211 -2.55 17.09 -22.06
CA GLN A 211 -3.66 18.04 -22.04
C GLN A 211 -4.39 18.07 -20.68
N ASP A 212 -4.35 16.97 -19.93
CA ASP A 212 -4.95 16.84 -18.59
C ASP A 212 -3.95 17.13 -17.46
N SER A 213 -2.89 17.92 -17.69
CA SER A 213 -1.90 18.24 -16.65
C SER A 213 -2.36 19.37 -15.72
N CYS A 214 -1.90 19.36 -14.47
CA CYS A 214 -2.00 20.55 -13.63
C CYS A 214 -1.15 21.66 -14.27
N ILE A 215 -1.68 22.89 -14.29
CA ILE A 215 -0.98 24.06 -14.84
C ILE A 215 -0.71 25.13 -13.78
N ALA A 216 -0.85 24.78 -12.50
CA ALA A 216 -0.58 25.68 -11.39
C ALA A 216 -1.37 27.01 -11.41
N CYS A 217 -2.58 27.04 -11.98
CA CYS A 217 -3.37 28.28 -12.16
C CYS A 217 -3.96 28.88 -10.86
N LYS A 218 -3.84 28.16 -9.72
CA LYS A 218 -4.34 28.54 -8.39
C LYS A 218 -5.85 28.75 -8.26
N GLN A 219 -6.67 28.43 -9.26
CA GLN A 219 -8.13 28.55 -9.14
C GLN A 219 -8.72 27.66 -8.03
N CYS A 220 -8.21 26.42 -7.91
CA CYS A 220 -8.61 25.49 -6.88
C CYS A 220 -8.26 25.95 -5.44
N GLU A 221 -7.12 26.62 -5.29
CA GLU A 221 -6.66 27.22 -4.02
C GLU A 221 -7.56 28.40 -3.63
N LYS A 222 -7.85 29.30 -4.58
CA LYS A 222 -8.72 30.47 -4.34
C LYS A 222 -10.16 30.11 -3.97
N ILE A 223 -10.72 29.04 -4.53
CA ILE A 223 -12.12 28.66 -4.27
C ILE A 223 -12.31 27.86 -2.99
N CYS A 224 -11.23 27.35 -2.39
CA CYS A 224 -11.33 26.44 -1.25
C CYS A 224 -11.74 27.19 0.02
N PRO A 225 -12.93 26.92 0.60
CA PRO A 225 -13.37 27.63 1.81
C PRO A 225 -12.69 27.11 3.08
N TYR A 226 -11.96 26.00 2.99
CA TYR A 226 -11.32 25.31 4.12
C TYR A 226 -9.80 25.42 4.10
N ASP A 227 -9.23 26.18 3.16
CA ASP A 227 -7.77 26.33 3.03
C ASP A 227 -7.05 24.96 2.95
N ALA A 228 -7.65 24.03 2.21
CA ALA A 228 -7.26 22.62 2.18
C ALA A 228 -6.47 22.23 0.92
N ILE A 229 -6.22 23.15 0.00
CA ILE A 229 -5.51 22.87 -1.25
C ILE A 229 -4.61 24.04 -1.61
N HIS A 230 -3.32 23.76 -1.85
CA HIS A 230 -2.31 24.77 -2.16
C HIS A 230 -1.52 24.37 -3.39
N VAL A 231 -1.15 25.36 -4.20
CA VAL A 231 -0.24 25.13 -5.34
C VAL A 231 1.21 25.32 -4.89
N GLN A 232 1.96 24.23 -4.86
CA GLN A 232 3.37 24.19 -4.48
C GLN A 232 4.17 23.46 -5.57
N ASN A 233 5.32 24.00 -5.97
CA ASN A 233 6.18 23.39 -7.00
C ASN A 233 5.43 23.06 -8.31
N ASN A 234 4.65 24.02 -8.82
CA ASN A 234 3.81 23.90 -10.01
C ASN A 234 2.68 22.84 -9.93
N LEU A 235 2.38 22.31 -8.75
CA LEU A 235 1.36 21.27 -8.56
C LEU A 235 0.40 21.63 -7.43
N ALA A 236 -0.89 21.38 -7.64
CA ALA A 236 -1.87 21.47 -6.56
C ALA A 236 -1.75 20.27 -5.62
N VAL A 237 -1.67 20.53 -4.31
CA VAL A 237 -1.56 19.52 -3.25
C VAL A 237 -2.68 19.74 -2.25
N ILE A 238 -3.42 18.67 -1.93
CA ILE A 238 -4.52 18.70 -0.97
C ILE A 238 -3.99 18.26 0.41
N ASP A 239 -4.32 19.05 1.43
CA ASP A 239 -4.25 18.63 2.82
C ASP A 239 -5.53 17.89 3.20
N TYR A 240 -5.42 16.57 3.39
CA TYR A 240 -6.56 15.73 3.72
C TYR A 240 -7.10 15.96 5.14
N HIS A 241 -6.35 16.58 6.04
CA HIS A 241 -6.85 16.88 7.39
C HIS A 241 -7.87 18.02 7.36
N LYS A 242 -7.65 19.03 6.51
CA LYS A 242 -8.58 20.15 6.31
C LYS A 242 -9.67 19.87 5.28
N CYS A 243 -9.40 18.99 4.31
CA CYS A 243 -10.32 18.73 3.21
C CYS A 243 -11.58 17.96 3.65
N THR A 244 -12.74 18.55 3.39
CA THR A 244 -14.08 17.98 3.61
C THR A 244 -14.64 17.25 2.38
N SER A 245 -13.89 17.16 1.28
CA SER A 245 -14.33 16.59 0.00
C SER A 245 -15.55 17.30 -0.63
N CYS A 246 -15.77 18.60 -0.34
CA CYS A 246 -16.93 19.36 -0.86
C CYS A 246 -16.99 19.51 -2.39
N GLY A 247 -15.90 19.27 -3.12
CA GLY A 247 -15.90 19.23 -4.59
C GLY A 247 -15.78 20.57 -5.32
N LYS A 248 -15.82 21.74 -4.64
CA LYS A 248 -15.70 23.06 -5.31
C LYS A 248 -14.44 23.20 -6.18
N CYS A 249 -13.32 22.61 -5.76
CA CYS A 249 -12.07 22.63 -6.53
C CYS A 249 -12.14 21.79 -7.82
N VAL A 250 -13.04 20.81 -7.91
CA VAL A 250 -13.26 19.97 -9.10
C VAL A 250 -13.95 20.78 -10.19
N GLU A 251 -14.93 21.59 -9.82
CA GLU A 251 -15.74 22.40 -10.75
C GLU A 251 -14.92 23.48 -11.45
N VAL A 252 -13.97 24.08 -10.72
CA VAL A 252 -13.13 25.16 -11.26
C VAL A 252 -11.87 24.65 -11.96
N CYS A 253 -11.58 23.34 -12.00
CA CYS A 253 -10.33 22.86 -12.58
C CYS A 253 -10.42 22.80 -14.12
N PRO A 254 -9.74 23.68 -14.88
CA PRO A 254 -9.91 23.76 -16.34
C PRO A 254 -9.34 22.54 -17.08
N ASN A 255 -8.44 21.79 -16.44
CA ASN A 255 -7.82 20.60 -17.01
C ASN A 255 -8.35 19.31 -16.38
N HIS A 256 -9.41 19.40 -15.55
CA HIS A 256 -10.04 18.25 -14.90
C HIS A 256 -9.07 17.32 -14.15
N THR A 257 -7.97 17.88 -13.64
CA THR A 257 -6.96 17.11 -12.90
C THR A 257 -7.45 16.72 -11.52
N ILE A 258 -8.43 17.44 -10.99
CA ILE A 258 -9.01 17.19 -9.67
C ILE A 258 -10.29 16.39 -9.88
N ILE A 259 -10.37 15.19 -9.32
CA ILE A 259 -11.50 14.28 -9.51
C ILE A 259 -12.17 14.00 -8.17
N ASN A 260 -13.49 13.88 -8.19
CA ASN A 260 -14.29 13.40 -7.07
C ASN A 260 -14.81 11.98 -7.34
N PHE A 261 -14.29 11.00 -6.60
CA PHE A 261 -14.71 9.60 -6.72
C PHE A 261 -16.14 9.35 -6.22
N ALA A 262 -16.74 10.26 -5.43
CA ALA A 262 -18.16 10.17 -5.06
C ALA A 262 -19.09 10.19 -6.29
N ARG A 263 -18.77 11.06 -7.27
CA ARG A 263 -19.55 11.22 -8.50
C ARG A 263 -19.33 10.06 -9.47
N GLU A 264 -18.12 9.50 -9.52
CA GLU A 264 -17.84 8.29 -10.32
C GLU A 264 -18.58 7.05 -9.75
N ARG A 265 -18.66 6.92 -8.41
CA ARG A 265 -19.43 5.85 -7.73
C ARG A 265 -20.94 5.91 -8.01
N SER A 266 -21.54 7.10 -8.10
CA SER A 266 -22.98 7.21 -8.41
C SER A 266 -23.29 6.89 -9.87
N LEU A 267 -22.40 7.23 -10.80
CA LEU A 267 -22.55 6.96 -12.23
C LEU A 267 -22.35 5.46 -12.56
N ALA A 268 -21.36 4.80 -11.94
CA ALA A 268 -21.13 3.37 -12.13
C ALA A 268 -22.29 2.49 -11.63
N LYS A 269 -22.97 2.89 -10.55
CA LYS A 269 -24.17 2.19 -10.04
C LYS A 269 -25.37 2.28 -10.99
N HIS A 270 -25.50 3.34 -11.80
CA HIS A 270 -26.58 3.48 -12.78
C HIS A 270 -26.30 2.83 -14.13
N THR A 271 -25.05 2.43 -14.40
CA THR A 271 -24.68 1.80 -15.67
C THR A 271 -24.64 0.26 -15.58
N LEU A 272 -24.83 -0.31 -14.38
CA LEU A 272 -24.90 -1.76 -14.13
C LEU A 272 -26.35 -2.28 -14.00
N THR A 273 -27.35 -1.45 -14.33
CA THR A 273 -28.78 -1.79 -14.34
C THR A 273 -29.39 -1.66 -15.74
N VAL A 274 -28.69 -2.15 -16.76
CA VAL A 274 -29.25 -2.45 -18.09
C VAL A 274 -28.72 -3.80 -18.55
#